data_AF-A0A949P6K5-F1
#
_entry.id   AF-A0A949P6K5-F1
#
_cell.length_a   1.000
_cell.length_b   1.000
_cell.length_c   1.000
_cell.angle_alpha   90.00
_cell.angle_beta   90.00
_cell.angle_gamma   90.00
#
_symmetry.space_group_name_H-M   'P 1'
#
loop_
_entity.id
_entity.type
_entity.pdbx_description
1 polymer ?
#
loop_
_entity_poly.entity_id
_entity_poly.type
_entity_poly.pdbx_seq_one_letter_code
_entity_poly.pdbx_strand_id
1 'polypeptide(L)'
;MTFDCLDSLLATDWPDERLEIVMVDNGSLDDVVEKMAGDERYQSVRVLEPLANLGFAGGCNLGMRLPGDHEYVALVNNDATVAPGWLKAMVGRAEADSGIGAVNAKLLFFDRYHTIELDVPDASHLVRGEHRLLGVRLSGVRLDGERVDDRLAFDEGFHAAEGPVL
;
A
#
# COMPACT_ATOMS: atom_id res chain seq x y z
N MET A 1 -2.81 -4.54 -6.09
CA MET A 1 -2.72 -3.98 -4.73
C MET A 1 -4.08 -3.83 -4.07
N THR A 2 -5.03 -3.03 -4.59
CA THR A 2 -6.36 -2.89 -3.95
C THR A 2 -7.08 -4.23 -3.75
N PHE A 3 -7.11 -5.10 -4.76
CA PHE A 3 -7.71 -6.43 -4.62
C PHE A 3 -6.93 -7.33 -3.67
N ASP A 4 -5.59 -7.25 -3.64
CA ASP A 4 -4.77 -8.01 -2.68
C ASP A 4 -5.06 -7.57 -1.23
N CYS A 5 -5.25 -6.26 -1.02
CA CYS A 5 -5.68 -5.68 0.25
C CYS A 5 -7.04 -6.24 0.66
N LEU A 6 -8.04 -6.15 -0.23
CA LEU A 6 -9.39 -6.66 0.02
C LEU A 6 -9.41 -8.16 0.30
N ASP A 7 -8.70 -8.96 -0.50
CA ASP A 7 -8.58 -10.40 -0.30
C ASP A 7 -7.94 -10.71 1.07
N SER A 8 -6.93 -9.93 1.49
CA SER A 8 -6.33 -10.10 2.82
C SER A 8 -7.25 -9.69 3.98
N LEU A 9 -8.10 -8.67 3.77
CA LEU A 9 -9.10 -8.23 4.75
C LEU A 9 -10.23 -9.26 4.89
N LEU A 10 -10.72 -9.81 3.78
CA LEU A 10 -11.71 -10.89 3.75
C LEU A 10 -11.19 -12.18 4.40
N ALA A 11 -9.87 -12.41 4.37
CA ALA A 11 -9.22 -13.53 5.06
C ALA A 11 -8.91 -13.26 6.55
N THR A 12 -9.39 -12.15 7.13
CA THR A 12 -9.21 -11.86 8.55
C THR A 12 -9.88 -12.94 9.39
N ASP A 13 -9.12 -13.52 10.32
CA ASP A 13 -9.64 -14.49 11.29
C ASP A 13 -10.41 -13.75 12.40
N TRP A 14 -11.64 -13.35 12.07
CA TRP A 14 -12.61 -12.68 12.93
C TRP A 14 -14.03 -13.14 12.54
N PRO A 15 -15.01 -13.16 13.46
CA PRO A 15 -16.38 -13.53 13.09
C PRO A 15 -16.95 -12.58 12.03
N ASP A 16 -17.41 -13.11 10.90
CA ASP A 16 -17.92 -12.34 9.76
C ASP A 16 -19.06 -11.38 10.17
N GLU A 17 -19.95 -11.82 11.07
CA GLU A 17 -21.07 -10.98 11.55
C GLU A 17 -20.62 -9.83 12.46
N ARG A 18 -19.35 -9.84 12.89
CA ARG A 18 -18.72 -8.79 13.71
C ARG A 18 -17.63 -8.02 12.96
N LEU A 19 -17.50 -8.24 11.65
CA LEU A 19 -16.55 -7.55 10.78
C LEU A 19 -17.30 -6.81 9.69
N GLU A 20 -17.14 -5.48 9.65
CA GLU A 20 -17.60 -4.68 8.52
C GLU A 20 -16.37 -4.13 7.78
N ILE A 21 -16.29 -4.43 6.48
CA ILE A 21 -15.26 -3.88 5.60
C ILE A 21 -15.90 -2.78 4.76
N VAL A 22 -15.35 -1.57 4.86
CA VAL A 22 -15.80 -0.40 4.13
C VAL A 22 -14.66 0.08 3.24
N MET A 23 -14.88 0.03 1.93
CA MET A 23 -13.99 0.65 0.96
C MET A 23 -14.53 2.04 0.62
N VAL A 24 -13.70 3.07 0.81
CA VAL A 24 -14.01 4.43 0.37
C VAL A 24 -13.26 4.68 -0.92
N ASP A 25 -13.97 4.68 -2.04
CA ASP A 25 -13.41 5.09 -3.33
C ASP A 25 -13.27 6.62 -3.36
N ASN A 26 -12.10 7.10 -2.99
CA ASN A 26 -11.80 8.52 -2.80
C ASN A 26 -11.53 9.26 -4.12
N GLY A 27 -12.39 9.05 -5.12
CA GLY A 27 -12.28 9.65 -6.45
C GLY A 27 -11.26 8.95 -7.34
N SER A 28 -11.23 7.61 -7.32
CA SER A 28 -10.47 6.85 -8.31
C SER A 28 -10.93 7.16 -9.74
N LEU A 29 -10.03 6.96 -10.70
CA LEU A 29 -10.34 7.03 -12.12
C LEU A 29 -10.38 5.64 -12.76
N ASP A 30 -10.22 4.59 -11.96
CA ASP A 30 -10.15 3.21 -12.41
C ASP A 30 -11.50 2.50 -12.26
N ASP A 31 -11.55 1.26 -12.73
CA ASP A 31 -12.74 0.43 -12.77
C ASP A 31 -12.86 -0.49 -11.53
N VAL A 32 -12.22 -0.13 -10.41
CA VAL A 32 -12.18 -0.97 -9.20
C VAL A 32 -13.58 -1.26 -8.68
N VAL A 33 -14.44 -0.23 -8.60
CA VAL A 33 -15.83 -0.39 -8.13
C VAL A 33 -16.63 -1.30 -9.06
N GLU A 34 -16.51 -1.13 -10.38
CA GLU A 34 -17.19 -1.97 -11.38
C GLU A 34 -16.75 -3.43 -11.28
N LYS A 35 -15.44 -3.66 -11.16
CA LYS A 35 -14.85 -4.99 -10.97
C LYS A 35 -15.33 -5.66 -9.68
N MET A 36 -15.41 -4.91 -8.58
CA MET A 36 -15.94 -5.42 -7.32
C MET A 36 -17.43 -5.79 -7.43
N ALA A 37 -18.24 -4.97 -8.10
CA ALA A 37 -19.66 -5.24 -8.28
C ALA A 37 -19.93 -6.53 -9.09
N GLY A 38 -19.01 -6.90 -9.98
CA GLY A 38 -19.09 -8.12 -10.80
C GLY A 38 -18.57 -9.41 -10.13
N ASP A 39 -17.98 -9.35 -8.94
CA ASP A 39 -17.33 -10.48 -8.27
C ASP A 39 -17.97 -10.76 -6.90
N GLU A 40 -18.56 -11.96 -6.75
CA GLU A 40 -19.31 -12.37 -5.56
C GLU A 40 -18.48 -12.31 -4.27
N ARG A 41 -17.14 -12.40 -4.36
CA ARG A 41 -16.25 -12.33 -3.20
C ARG A 41 -16.35 -11.00 -2.45
N TYR A 42 -16.66 -9.92 -3.15
CA TYR A 42 -16.67 -8.57 -2.57
C TYR A 42 -18.07 -8.07 -2.23
N GLN A 43 -19.12 -8.90 -2.34
CA GLN A 43 -20.49 -8.49 -2.02
C GLN A 43 -20.69 -8.10 -0.55
N SER A 44 -19.86 -8.62 0.36
CA SER A 44 -19.85 -8.24 1.78
C SER A 44 -19.12 -6.91 2.04
N VAL A 45 -18.38 -6.38 1.06
CA VAL A 45 -17.67 -5.11 1.19
C VAL A 45 -18.61 -3.96 0.86
N ARG A 46 -18.77 -3.04 1.81
CA ARG A 46 -19.51 -1.80 1.60
C ARG A 46 -18.64 -0.81 0.85
N VAL A 47 -19.12 -0.29 -0.27
CA VAL A 47 -18.42 0.72 -1.07
C VAL A 47 -19.05 2.09 -0.85
N LEU A 48 -18.23 3.11 -0.60
CA LEU A 48 -18.62 4.52 -0.55
C LEU A 48 -17.91 5.29 -1.65
N GLU A 49 -18.68 5.98 -2.50
CA GLU A 49 -18.17 6.79 -3.61
C GLU A 49 -18.56 8.26 -3.40
N PRO A 50 -17.75 9.07 -2.69
CA PRO A 50 -17.97 10.52 -2.60
C PRO A 50 -17.89 11.26 -3.93
N LEU A 51 -17.46 10.60 -5.03
CA LEU A 51 -17.26 11.17 -6.37
C LEU A 51 -16.30 12.36 -6.39
N ALA A 52 -15.48 12.49 -5.36
CA ALA A 52 -14.47 13.53 -5.21
C ALA A 52 -13.34 13.01 -4.30
N ASN A 53 -12.12 13.48 -4.56
CA ASN A 53 -11.01 13.20 -3.67
C ASN A 53 -11.08 14.12 -2.44
N LEU A 54 -11.38 13.52 -1.28
CA LEU A 54 -11.50 14.19 0.01
C LEU A 54 -10.16 14.27 0.77
N GLY A 55 -9.06 13.82 0.16
CA GLY A 55 -7.80 13.52 0.83
C GLY A 55 -7.90 12.31 1.77
N PHE A 56 -6.76 11.85 2.29
CA PHE A 56 -6.71 10.65 3.14
C PHE A 56 -7.64 10.74 4.36
N ALA A 57 -7.47 11.78 5.17
CA ALA A 57 -8.28 11.97 6.37
C ALA A 57 -9.77 12.16 6.05
N GLY A 58 -10.10 12.79 4.93
CA GLY A 58 -11.50 12.96 4.50
C GLY A 58 -12.17 11.63 4.17
N GLY A 59 -11.47 10.76 3.42
CA GLY A 59 -11.94 9.40 3.13
C GLY A 59 -12.13 8.56 4.39
N CYS A 60 -11.14 8.53 5.28
CA CYS A 60 -11.25 7.81 6.56
C CYS A 60 -12.43 8.34 7.41
N ASN A 61 -12.57 9.66 7.52
CA ASN A 61 -13.66 10.29 8.28
C ASN A 61 -15.04 9.99 7.69
N LEU A 62 -15.14 9.87 6.36
CA LEU A 62 -16.40 9.49 5.71
C LEU A 62 -16.79 8.06 6.10
N GLY A 63 -15.85 7.11 6.04
CA GLY A 63 -16.07 5.73 6.46
C GLY A 63 -16.47 5.62 7.94
N MET A 64 -15.74 6.32 8.83
CA MET A 64 -16.02 6.30 10.29
C MET A 64 -17.36 6.92 10.69
N ARG A 65 -17.97 7.74 9.83
CA ARG A 65 -19.29 8.34 10.10
C ARG A 65 -20.45 7.43 9.72
N LEU A 66 -20.18 6.26 9.13
CA LEU A 66 -21.24 5.31 8.84
C LEU A 66 -21.96 4.91 10.13
N PRO A 67 -23.30 4.82 10.10
CA PRO A 67 -24.05 4.35 11.25
C PRO A 67 -23.72 2.87 11.49
N GLY A 68 -23.38 2.54 12.74
CA GLY A 68 -23.05 1.19 13.17
C GLY A 68 -22.74 1.14 14.66
N ASP A 69 -22.73 -0.07 15.21
CA ASP A 69 -22.34 -0.33 16.61
C ASP A 69 -20.94 -0.94 16.60
N HIS A 70 -19.93 -0.10 16.40
CA HIS A 70 -18.53 -0.50 16.30
C HIS A 70 -17.76 -0.06 17.54
N GLU A 71 -17.15 -1.01 18.24
CA GLU A 71 -16.25 -0.74 19.37
C GLU A 71 -14.86 -0.28 18.91
N TYR A 72 -14.42 -0.74 17.73
CA TYR A 72 -13.11 -0.44 17.16
C TYR A 72 -13.22 -0.07 15.69
N VAL A 73 -12.32 0.80 15.26
CA VAL A 73 -12.10 1.13 13.84
C VAL A 73 -10.63 0.84 13.52
N ALA A 74 -10.40 0.12 12.43
CA ALA A 74 -9.07 -0.05 11.85
C ALA A 74 -9.00 0.65 10.50
N LEU A 75 -7.94 1.44 10.30
CA LEU A 75 -7.69 2.12 9.02
C LEU A 75 -6.58 1.36 8.28
N VAL A 76 -6.90 0.89 7.08
CA VAL A 76 -5.98 0.11 6.23
C VAL A 76 -5.94 0.76 4.86
N ASN A 77 -4.74 1.08 4.38
CA ASN A 77 -4.55 1.60 3.03
C ASN A 77 -4.74 0.49 1.99
N ASN A 78 -5.18 0.85 0.78
CA ASN A 78 -5.41 -0.09 -0.32
C ASN A 78 -4.11 -0.67 -0.93
N ASP A 79 -2.95 -0.20 -0.50
CA ASP A 79 -1.62 -0.69 -0.85
C ASP A 79 -0.97 -1.54 0.26
N ALA A 80 -1.72 -1.90 1.31
CA ALA A 80 -1.27 -2.77 2.38
C ALA A 80 -2.01 -4.12 2.35
N THR A 81 -1.36 -5.17 2.86
CA THR A 81 -2.01 -6.46 3.15
C THR A 81 -1.87 -6.79 4.62
N VAL A 82 -2.84 -7.52 5.17
CA VAL A 82 -2.87 -7.91 6.58
C VAL A 82 -2.73 -9.43 6.75
N ALA A 83 -2.11 -9.85 7.86
CA ALA A 83 -2.08 -11.26 8.24
C ALA A 83 -3.43 -11.67 8.86
N PRO A 84 -3.94 -12.89 8.69
CA PRO A 84 -5.28 -13.28 9.17
C PRO A 84 -5.56 -12.93 10.65
N GLY A 85 -4.59 -13.14 11.55
CA GLY A 85 -4.74 -12.86 12.98
C GLY A 85 -4.46 -11.41 13.43
N TRP A 86 -4.28 -10.47 12.49
CA TRP A 86 -3.87 -9.09 12.80
C TRP A 86 -4.83 -8.39 13.77
N LEU A 87 -6.14 -8.49 13.51
CA LEU A 87 -7.17 -7.80 14.27
C LEU A 87 -7.28 -8.34 15.70
N LYS A 88 -7.25 -9.68 15.87
CA LYS A 88 -7.20 -10.34 17.19
C LYS A 88 -6.04 -9.83 18.04
N ALA A 89 -4.85 -9.72 17.45
CA ALA A 89 -3.66 -9.25 18.14
C ALA A 89 -3.78 -7.78 18.56
N MET A 90 -4.29 -6.92 17.68
CA MET A 90 -4.48 -5.50 17.96
C MET A 90 -5.57 -5.25 19.01
N VAL A 91 -6.76 -5.84 18.84
CA VAL A 91 -7.88 -5.72 19.79
C VAL A 91 -7.48 -6.27 21.14
N GLY A 92 -6.85 -7.45 21.20
CA GLY A 92 -6.37 -8.02 22.47
C GLY A 92 -5.34 -7.13 23.16
N ARG A 93 -4.55 -6.34 22.42
CA ARG A 93 -3.65 -5.34 23.01
C ARG A 93 -4.40 -4.11 23.51
N ALA A 94 -5.38 -3.61 22.76
CA ALA A 94 -6.20 -2.48 23.17
C ALA A 94 -7.00 -2.78 24.45
N GLU A 95 -7.55 -4.00 24.56
CA GLU A 95 -8.34 -4.44 25.72
C GLU A 95 -7.50 -4.74 26.97
N ALA A 96 -6.19 -4.94 26.82
CA ALA A 96 -5.31 -5.27 27.94
C ALA A 96 -5.15 -4.12 28.95
N ASP A 97 -5.45 -2.89 28.55
CA ASP A 97 -5.36 -1.71 29.41
C ASP A 97 -6.35 -0.63 28.93
N SER A 98 -7.31 -0.26 29.78
CA SER A 98 -8.31 0.77 29.49
C SER A 98 -7.72 2.18 29.24
N GLY A 99 -6.43 2.40 29.55
CA GLY A 99 -5.70 3.61 29.21
C GLY A 99 -5.21 3.66 27.75
N ILE A 100 -5.32 2.58 26.98
CA ILE A 100 -4.89 2.53 25.58
C ILE A 100 -6.00 3.10 24.68
N GLY A 101 -5.73 4.25 24.05
CA GLY A 101 -6.66 4.86 23.09
C GLY A 101 -6.50 4.42 21.64
N ALA A 102 -5.33 3.89 21.25
CA ALA A 102 -5.05 3.43 19.90
C ALA A 102 -3.90 2.42 19.90
N VAL A 103 -3.90 1.54 18.90
CA VAL A 103 -2.83 0.57 18.62
C VAL A 103 -2.51 0.56 17.14
N ASN A 104 -1.29 0.17 16.78
CA ASN A 104 -0.89 -0.05 15.40
C ASN A 104 -0.21 -1.41 15.24
N ALA A 105 -0.42 -2.04 14.09
CA ALA A 105 0.35 -3.21 13.70
C ALA A 105 1.80 -2.81 13.39
N LYS A 106 2.71 -3.80 13.45
CA LYS A 106 4.05 -3.64 12.90
C LYS A 106 3.96 -3.57 11.38
N LEU A 107 4.39 -2.45 10.80
CA LEU A 107 4.50 -2.30 9.36
C LEU A 107 5.78 -2.98 8.85
N LEU A 108 5.63 -3.76 7.78
CA LEU A 108 6.72 -4.45 7.10
C LEU A 108 6.63 -4.09 5.62
N PHE A 109 7.78 -3.92 4.98
CA PHE A 109 7.82 -3.89 3.52
C PHE A 109 7.42 -5.25 2.98
N PHE A 110 6.61 -5.24 1.92
CA PHE A 110 6.15 -6.45 1.27
C PHE A 110 7.35 -7.24 0.69
N ASP A 111 8.24 -6.52 0.02
CA ASP A 111 9.46 -7.07 -0.54
C ASP A 111 10.64 -6.94 0.42
N ARG A 112 11.54 -7.94 0.34
CA ARG A 112 12.86 -7.85 0.96
C ARG A 112 13.81 -7.19 -0.01
N TYR A 113 14.07 -5.91 0.20
CA TYR A 113 15.07 -5.19 -0.57
C TYR A 113 16.48 -5.62 -0.13
N HIS A 114 17.35 -5.84 -1.11
CA HIS A 114 18.79 -5.84 -0.88
C HIS A 114 19.32 -4.46 -1.23
N THR A 115 19.97 -3.80 -0.27
CA THR A 115 20.55 -2.48 -0.51
C THR A 115 21.82 -2.62 -1.33
N ILE A 116 21.85 -1.99 -2.50
CA ILE A 116 23.05 -1.82 -3.31
C ILE A 116 23.46 -0.35 -3.24
N GLU A 117 24.64 -0.08 -2.69
CA GLU A 117 25.24 1.25 -2.72
C GLU A 117 26.29 1.31 -3.84
N LEU A 118 26.20 2.34 -4.68
CA LEU A 118 27.17 2.59 -5.76
C LEU A 118 28.02 3.81 -5.37
N ASP A 119 29.20 3.55 -4.84
CA ASP A 119 30.22 4.59 -4.63
C ASP A 119 31.08 4.73 -5.91
N VAL A 120 31.19 5.95 -6.41
CA VAL A 120 32.03 6.29 -7.57
C VAL A 120 33.12 7.27 -7.09
N PRO A 121 34.20 6.76 -6.48
CA PRO A 121 35.25 7.61 -5.95
C PRO A 121 35.89 8.45 -7.05
N ASP A 122 36.41 9.61 -6.66
CA ASP A 122 37.08 10.57 -7.54
C ASP A 122 36.24 11.16 -8.69
N ALA A 123 34.97 10.81 -8.86
CA ALA A 123 34.10 11.35 -9.92
C ALA A 123 33.77 12.85 -9.79
N SER A 124 34.18 13.51 -8.71
CA SER A 124 33.95 14.95 -8.49
C SER A 124 34.50 15.84 -9.61
N HIS A 125 35.56 15.40 -10.30
CA HIS A 125 36.11 16.12 -11.47
C HIS A 125 35.16 16.14 -12.66
N LEU A 126 34.25 15.15 -12.79
CA LEU A 126 33.24 15.10 -13.85
C LEU A 126 32.15 16.16 -13.66
N VAL A 127 32.05 16.75 -12.47
CA VAL A 127 31.02 17.74 -12.10
C VAL A 127 31.62 19.13 -11.86
N ARG A 128 32.94 19.24 -11.71
CA ARG A 128 33.61 20.52 -11.45
C ARG A 128 33.65 21.39 -12.70
N GLY A 129 32.86 22.47 -12.68
CA GLY A 129 32.82 23.45 -13.77
C GLY A 129 31.98 23.02 -14.97
N GLU A 130 31.37 21.82 -14.93
CA GLU A 130 30.36 21.40 -15.89
C GLU A 130 28.96 21.67 -15.35
N HIS A 131 28.10 22.24 -16.19
CA HIS A 131 26.67 22.45 -15.89
C HIS A 131 25.82 21.20 -16.14
N ARG A 132 26.42 20.11 -16.62
CA ARG A 132 25.72 18.85 -16.91
C ARG A 132 25.64 18.01 -15.62
N LEU A 133 24.53 17.31 -15.45
CA LEU A 133 24.35 16.38 -14.34
C LEU A 133 25.18 15.12 -14.55
N LEU A 134 25.75 14.58 -13.46
CA LEU A 134 26.32 13.23 -13.48
C LEU A 134 25.17 12.22 -13.63
N GLY A 135 25.10 11.54 -14.77
CA GLY A 135 24.13 10.49 -15.02
C GLY A 135 24.63 9.14 -14.52
N VAL A 136 23.89 8.48 -13.63
CA VAL A 136 24.09 7.07 -13.27
C VAL A 136 23.06 6.24 -14.04
N ARG A 137 23.51 5.19 -14.74
CA ARG A 137 22.62 4.27 -15.48
C ARG A 137 22.78 2.85 -14.98
N LEU A 138 21.70 2.28 -14.48
CA LEU A 138 21.57 0.84 -14.23
C LEU A 138 21.07 0.19 -15.53
N SER A 139 21.90 -0.63 -16.18
CA SER A 139 21.61 -1.18 -17.53
C SER A 139 20.90 -2.54 -17.52
N GLY A 140 20.79 -3.16 -16.35
CA GLY A 140 20.06 -4.41 -16.10
C GLY A 140 20.57 -5.11 -14.84
N VAL A 141 19.78 -6.02 -14.30
CA VAL A 141 20.12 -6.87 -13.15
C VAL A 141 20.12 -8.34 -13.59
N ARG A 142 21.10 -9.11 -13.12
CA ARG A 142 21.16 -10.56 -13.35
C ARG A 142 21.23 -11.32 -12.04
N LEU A 143 20.42 -12.38 -11.91
CA LEU A 143 20.50 -13.37 -10.83
C LEU A 143 20.99 -14.68 -11.45
N ASP A 144 22.09 -15.23 -10.93
CA ASP A 144 22.71 -16.47 -11.44
C ASP A 144 22.96 -16.48 -12.96
N GLY A 145 23.26 -15.32 -13.53
CA GLY A 145 23.51 -15.13 -14.97
C GLY A 145 22.27 -14.87 -15.81
N GLU A 146 21.06 -15.05 -15.27
CA GLU A 146 19.79 -14.75 -15.92
C GLU A 146 19.39 -13.29 -15.70
N ARG A 147 18.95 -12.59 -16.75
CA ARG A 147 18.47 -11.20 -16.66
C ARG A 147 17.05 -11.18 -16.07
N VAL A 148 16.82 -10.35 -15.05
CA VAL A 148 15.58 -10.36 -14.26
C VAL A 148 14.91 -8.99 -14.15
N ASP A 149 15.16 -8.10 -15.12
CA ASP A 149 14.68 -6.71 -15.07
C ASP A 149 13.14 -6.58 -14.93
N ASP A 150 12.39 -7.58 -15.43
CA ASP A 150 10.93 -7.70 -15.35
C ASP A 150 10.43 -8.16 -13.97
N ARG A 151 11.35 -8.55 -13.08
CA ARG A 151 11.07 -9.08 -11.73
C ARG A 151 11.70 -8.21 -10.63
N LEU A 152 12.04 -6.96 -10.94
CA LEU A 152 12.58 -5.99 -10.00
C LEU A 152 11.49 -5.04 -9.52
N ALA A 153 11.45 -4.82 -8.21
CA ALA A 153 10.78 -3.67 -7.61
C ALA A 153 11.84 -2.62 -7.26
N PHE A 154 11.64 -1.40 -7.74
CA PHE A 154 12.43 -0.24 -7.33
C PHE A 154 11.61 0.60 -6.36
N ASP A 155 12.25 1.08 -5.30
CA ASP A 155 11.68 2.13 -4.45
C ASP A 155 11.80 3.50 -5.15
N GLU A 156 10.96 4.46 -4.78
CA GLU A 156 10.95 5.80 -5.40
C GLU A 156 12.34 6.44 -5.38
N GLY A 157 12.79 6.94 -6.54
CA GLY A 157 14.13 7.52 -6.74
C GLY A 157 15.02 6.77 -7.74
N PHE A 158 14.63 5.55 -8.15
CA PHE A 158 15.22 4.83 -9.28
C PHE A 158 14.20 4.74 -10.43
N HIS A 159 13.93 5.85 -11.13
CA HIS A 159 13.10 5.77 -12.33
C HIS A 159 13.84 5.00 -13.43
N ALA A 160 13.26 3.88 -13.87
CA ALA A 160 13.53 3.36 -15.22
C ALA A 160 13.21 4.50 -16.20
N ALA A 161 14.18 4.86 -17.04
CA ALA A 161 14.01 5.97 -17.98
C ALA A 161 12.74 5.76 -18.80
N GLU A 162 11.78 6.67 -18.69
CA GLU A 162 10.73 6.82 -19.69
C GLU A 162 11.41 6.99 -21.05
N GLY A 163 11.02 6.15 -22.00
CA GLY A 163 11.51 6.22 -23.37
C GLY A 163 11.23 7.61 -23.98
N PRO A 164 11.90 7.96 -25.09
CA PRO A 164 11.80 9.30 -25.65
C PRO A 164 10.34 9.61 -26.02
N VAL A 165 9.79 10.66 -25.43
CA VAL A 165 8.59 11.33 -25.94
C VAL A 165 8.98 11.95 -27.28
N LEU A 166 8.35 11.48 -28.36
CA LEU A 166 8.44 12.04 -29.71
C LEU A 166 7.74 13.40 -29.80
#